data_AF-A0A2H5XQ64-F1
#
_entry.id   AF-A0A2H5XQ64-F1
#
_cell.length_a   1.000
_cell.length_b   1.000
_cell.length_c   1.000
_cell.angle_alpha   90.00
_cell.angle_beta   90.00
_cell.angle_gamma   90.00
#
_symmetry.space_group_name_H-M   'P 1'
#
loop_
_entity.id
_entity.type
_entity.pdbx_description
1 polymer ?
#
loop_
_entity_poly.entity_id
_entity_poly.type
_entity_poly.pdbx_seq_one_letter_code
_entity_poly.pdbx_strand_id
1 'polypeptide(L)' 'MDSAGKEIKEKAEKVQELLEEWKKALKSKDKDKLSKISYEILKLGEELMKKIWHTVRPGDRLSDVANAIAESETKTEIEK' A
#
# COMPACT_ATOMS: atom_id res chain seq x y z
N MET A 1 7.35 16.57 1.32
CA MET A 1 6.79 15.20 1.36
C MET A 1 5.61 15.26 2.31
N ASP A 2 4.40 15.29 1.76
CA ASP A 2 3.18 15.49 2.53
C ASP A 2 2.83 14.26 3.41
N SER A 3 1.86 14.43 4.30
CA SER A 3 1.45 13.39 5.27
C SER A 3 0.90 12.13 4.60
N ALA A 4 0.37 12.22 3.38
CA ALA A 4 -0.26 11.12 2.67
C ALA A 4 0.77 10.26 1.93
N GLY A 5 1.71 10.88 1.21
CA GLY A 5 2.81 10.18 0.57
C GLY A 5 3.72 9.49 1.60
N LYS A 6 3.88 10.10 2.78
CA LYS A 6 4.58 9.47 3.91
C LYS A 6 3.86 8.20 4.39
N GLU A 7 2.54 8.26 4.54
CA GLU A 7 1.73 7.11 4.97
C GLU A 7 1.75 5.96 3.94
N ILE A 8 1.66 6.28 2.65
CA ILE A 8 1.74 5.27 1.57
C ILE A 8 3.11 4.61 1.56
N LYS A 9 4.17 5.40 1.69
CA LYS A 9 5.54 4.88 1.77
C LYS A 9 5.73 3.97 2.98
N GLU A 10 5.29 4.39 4.17
CA GLU A 10 5.36 3.58 5.39
C GLU A 10 4.57 2.26 5.25
N LYS A 11 3.38 2.29 4.63
CA LYS A 11 2.62 1.07 4.35
C LYS A 11 3.33 0.16 3.36
N ALA A 12 3.96 0.71 2.32
CA ALA A 12 4.74 -0.05 1.35
C ALA A 12 5.99 -0.70 1.99
N GLU A 13 6.72 0.03 2.83
CA GLU A 13 7.85 -0.48 3.60
C GLU A 13 7.40 -1.63 4.52
N LYS A 14 6.28 -1.45 5.23
CA LYS A 14 5.70 -2.51 6.07
C LYS A 14 5.31 -3.76 5.27
N VAL A 15 4.76 -3.61 4.07
CA VAL A 15 4.46 -4.76 3.20
C VAL A 15 5.75 -5.49 2.80
N GLN A 16 6.83 -4.78 2.49
CA GLN A 16 8.12 -5.39 2.19
C GLN A 16 8.68 -6.18 3.38
N GLU A 17 8.61 -5.62 4.59
CA GLU A 17 9.03 -6.32 5.82
C GLU A 17 8.23 -7.61 6.04
N LEU A 18 6.90 -7.54 5.92
CA LEU A 18 6.02 -8.70 6.04
C LEU A 18 6.34 -9.77 4.99
N LEU A 19 6.66 -9.40 3.74
CA LEU A 19 7.06 -10.35 2.71
C LEU A 19 8.38 -11.07 3.04
N GLU A 20 9.35 -10.37 3.61
CA GLU A 20 10.61 -10.99 4.05
C GLU A 20 10.38 -11.93 5.24
N GLU A 21 9.52 -11.55 6.18
CA GLU A 21 9.11 -12.46 7.27
C GLU A 21 8.34 -13.68 6.76
N TRP A 22 7.48 -13.51 5.75
CA TRP A 22 6.74 -14.59 5.13
C TRP A 22 7.70 -15.58 4.44
N LYS A 23 8.72 -15.08 3.74
CA LYS A 23 9.77 -15.92 3.14
C LYS A 23 10.54 -16.71 4.20
N LYS A 24 10.84 -16.11 5.36
CA LYS A 24 11.48 -16.81 6.50
C LYS A 24 10.57 -17.89 7.06
N ALA A 25 9.29 -17.58 7.29
CA ALA A 25 8.30 -18.54 7.78
C ALA A 25 8.07 -19.70 6.79
N LEU A 26 8.16 -19.41 5.49
CA LEU A 26 8.09 -20.44 4.44
C LEU A 26 9.27 -21.41 4.52
N LYS A 27 10.49 -20.88 4.72
CA LYS A 27 11.70 -21.70 4.91
C LYS A 27 11.61 -22.58 6.16
N SER A 28 11.04 -22.06 7.26
CA SER A 28 10.85 -22.81 8.50
C SER A 28 9.58 -23.67 8.52
N LYS A 29 8.76 -23.65 7.46
CA LYS A 29 7.46 -24.34 7.37
C LYS A 29 6.48 -23.98 8.50
N ASP A 30 6.59 -22.77 9.03
CA ASP A 30 5.75 -22.27 10.11
C ASP A 30 4.39 -21.81 9.54
N LYS A 31 3.41 -22.74 9.52
CA LYS A 31 2.08 -22.50 8.94
C LYS A 31 1.29 -21.42 9.68
N ASP A 32 1.44 -21.33 10.99
CA ASP A 32 0.72 -20.35 11.80
C ASP A 32 1.25 -18.94 11.51
N LYS A 33 2.58 -18.81 11.43
CA LYS A 33 3.22 -17.54 11.06
C LYS A 33 2.90 -17.13 9.62
N LEU A 34 2.91 -18.08 8.67
CA LEU A 34 2.48 -17.83 7.29
C LEU A 34 1.04 -17.30 7.23
N SER A 35 0.10 -17.93 7.93
CA SER A 35 -1.31 -17.51 7.93
C SER A 35 -1.50 -16.12 8.52
N LYS A 36 -0.80 -15.80 9.62
CA LYS A 36 -0.88 -14.47 10.26
C LYS A 36 -0.35 -13.37 9.34
N ILE A 37 0.83 -13.60 8.74
CA ILE A 37 1.45 -12.61 7.86
C ILE A 37 0.62 -12.41 6.59
N SER A 38 0.11 -13.48 5.99
CA SER A 38 -0.77 -13.38 4.81
C SER A 38 -2.03 -12.58 5.12
N TYR A 39 -2.65 -12.76 6.29
CA TYR A 39 -3.79 -11.95 6.70
C TYR A 39 -3.43 -10.47 6.86
N GLU A 40 -2.28 -10.15 7.44
CA GLU A 40 -1.85 -8.77 7.63
C GLU A 40 -1.54 -8.06 6.30
N ILE A 41 -0.90 -8.76 5.35
CA ILE A 41 -0.67 -8.25 3.98
C ILE A 41 -2.01 -7.97 3.29
N LEU A 42 -2.98 -8.90 3.35
CA LEU A 42 -4.30 -8.71 2.74
C LEU A 42 -5.05 -7.53 3.34
N LYS A 43 -5.00 -7.37 4.67
CA LYS A 43 -5.62 -6.22 5.36
C LYS A 43 -5.03 -4.90 4.90
N LEU A 44 -3.70 -4.80 4.81
CA LEU A 44 -3.03 -3.60 4.30
C LEU A 44 -3.39 -3.32 2.84
N GLY A 45 -3.47 -4.36 2.02
CA GLY A 45 -3.93 -4.25 0.63
C GLY A 45 -5.36 -3.73 0.52
N GLU A 46 -6.27 -4.21 1.36
CA GLU A 46 -7.67 -3.75 1.39
C GLU A 46 -7.77 -2.27 1.79
N GLU A 47 -7.01 -1.84 2.80
CA GLU A 47 -6.97 -0.43 3.23
C GLU A 47 -6.47 0.49 2.10
N LEU A 48 -5.42 0.09 1.38
CA LEU A 48 -4.90 0.83 0.24
C LEU A 48 -5.90 0.86 -0.91
N MET A 49 -6.52 -0.29 -1.24
CA MET A 49 -7.51 -0.39 -2.29
C MET A 49 -8.75 0.45 -2.01
N LYS A 50 -9.22 0.53 -0.76
CA LYS A 50 -10.32 1.43 -0.37
C LYS A 50 -9.97 2.89 -0.64
N LYS A 51 -8.76 3.32 -0.26
CA LYS A 51 -8.30 4.69 -0.55
C LYS A 51 -8.22 4.97 -2.04
N ILE A 52 -7.68 4.03 -2.83
CA ILE A 52 -7.61 4.16 -4.29
C ILE A 52 -9.03 4.18 -4.89
N TRP A 53 -9.92 3.29 -4.45
CA TRP A 53 -11.28 3.17 -4.98
C TRP A 53 -12.10 4.46 -4.80
N HIS A 54 -11.90 5.19 -3.72
CA HIS A 54 -12.52 6.51 -3.53
C HIS A 54 -11.99 7.59 -4.51
N THR A 55 -10.83 7.33 -5.13
CA THR A 55 -10.18 8.22 -6.09
C THR A 55 -10.45 7.83 -7.55
N VAL A 56 -10.77 6.55 -7.83
CA VAL A 56 -11.05 6.03 -9.17
C VAL A 56 -12.49 6.32 -9.60
N ARG A 57 -12.69 6.92 -10.77
CA ARG A 57 -14.01 7.02 -11.43
C ARG A 57 -14.17 5.94 -12.51
N PRO A 58 -15.42 5.58 -12.88
CA PRO A 58 -15.64 4.66 -13.99
C PRO A 58 -15.00 5.18 -15.29
N GLY A 59 -14.09 4.38 -15.88
CA GLY A 59 -13.35 4.73 -17.09
C GLY A 59 -11.90 5.15 -16.87
N ASP A 60 -11.49 5.40 -15.62
CA ASP A 60 -10.09 5.72 -15.31
C ASP A 60 -9.20 4.48 -15.42
N ARG A 61 -8.02 4.63 -16.02
CA ARG A 61 -7.00 3.57 -15.97
C ARG A 61 -6.32 3.60 -14.61
N LEU A 62 -6.03 2.41 -14.07
CA LEU A 62 -5.29 2.28 -12.81
C LEU A 62 -3.94 3.02 -12.83
N SER A 63 -3.27 3.09 -13.99
CA SER A 63 -2.04 3.88 -14.18
C SER A 63 -2.27 5.38 -13.96
N ASP A 64 -3.39 5.89 -14.45
CA ASP A 64 -3.70 7.31 -14.43
C ASP A 64 -4.09 7.73 -13.01
N VAL A 65 -4.77 6.83 -12.27
CA VAL A 65 -5.05 7.03 -10.84
C VAL A 65 -3.79 6.93 -10.00
N ALA A 66 -2.89 5.99 -10.30
CA ALA A 66 -1.60 5.89 -9.61
C ALA A 66 -0.74 7.16 -9.84
N ASN A 67 -0.72 7.66 -11.08
CA ASN A 67 -0.03 8.91 -11.41
C ASN A 67 -0.72 10.12 -10.76
N ALA A 68 -2.05 10.19 -10.77
CA ALA A 68 -2.80 11.28 -10.13
C ALA A 68 -2.62 11.28 -8.61
N ILE A 69 -2.53 10.12 -7.96
CA ILE A 69 -2.17 10.02 -6.54
C ILE A 69 -0.76 10.58 -6.35
N ALA A 70 0.22 10.12 -7.14
CA ALA A 70 1.61 10.60 -7.06
C ALA A 70 1.77 12.11 -7.38
N GLU A 71 0.94 12.66 -8.26
CA GLU A 71 0.98 14.07 -8.68
C GLU A 71 0.17 15.00 -7.75
N SER A 72 -0.96 14.55 -7.20
CA SER A 72 -1.76 15.31 -6.23
C SER A 72 -0.97 15.66 -4.96
N GLU A 73 0.07 14.87 -4.66
CA GLU A 73 1.01 15.07 -3.57
C GLU A 73 2.03 16.20 -3.84
N THR A 74 2.13 16.70 -5.08
CA THR A 74 3.05 17.81 -5.44
C THR A 74 2.35 19.18 -5.57
N LYS A 75 1.05 19.23 -5.88
CA LYS A 75 0.31 20.50 -6.04
C LYS A 75 -0.13 21.14 -4.72
N THR A 76 -0.24 20.37 -3.65
CA THR A 76 -0.67 20.90 -2.33
C THR A 76 0.41 21.73 -1.62
N GLU A 77 1.67 21.74 -2.13
CA GLU A 77 2.77 22.55 -1.61
C GLU A 77 2.86 23.99 -2.20
N ILE A 78 2.03 24.36 -3.20
CA ILE A 78 2.17 25.68 -3.89
C ILE A 78 1.16 26.74 -3.41
N GLU A 79 0.11 26.37 -2.68
CA GLU A 79 -0.92 27.31 -2.19
C GLU A 79 -0.93 27.53 -0.66
N LYS A 80 0.24 27.57 0.00
CA LYS A 80 0.35 28.07 1.38
C LYS A 80 1.42 29.12 1.55
#